data_AF-A0A7C4B7F7-F1
#
_entry.id   AF-A0A7C4B7F7-F1
#
_cell.length_a   1.000
_cell.length_b   1.000
_cell.length_c   1.000
_cell.angle_alpha   90.00
_cell.angle_beta   90.00
_cell.angle_gamma   90.00
#
_symmetry.space_group_name_H-M   'P 1'
#
loop_
_entity.id
_entity.type
_entity.pdbx_description
1 polymer ?
#
loop_
_entity_poly.entity_id
_entity_poly.type
_entity_poly.pdbx_seq_one_letter_code
_entity_poly.pdbx_strand_id
1 'polypeptide(L)'
;MICNSCNYRGTCSYIGENIYFSYRDECYIQHIHECLNEWNNIYLKYLNALSRIVKAEKEDVNVIVKTSLLLHDAGKLAKIYQRKVMSEVLNFDEGETTSKNVLKGFKHEVLGSIYTFKVLRDLKLDKEIPYIASWAVLLHHEAMRRKIKPEHLLTGIDDDVIDQNAVILLRSLLKDNLHLNLNANTLNTDKNEIGRIIDWLFKYIYQNQAKHILRMKISSLQHIVCFCDVRAANRIRRGEVTSPYFREVMRVFIDP
;
A
#
# COMPACT_ATOMS: atom_id res chain seq x y z
N MET A 1 6.52 25.90 -4.71
CA MET A 1 6.22 25.99 -6.16
C MET A 1 4.93 25.20 -6.38
N ILE A 2 3.93 25.78 -7.03
CA ILE A 2 2.68 25.06 -7.36
C ILE A 2 3.04 24.10 -8.49
N CYS A 3 2.69 22.82 -8.37
CA CYS A 3 2.83 21.86 -9.45
C CYS A 3 1.89 22.28 -10.59
N ASN A 4 2.40 23.00 -11.59
CA ASN A 4 1.60 23.55 -12.70
C ASN A 4 0.99 22.45 -13.62
N SER A 5 1.41 21.19 -13.50
CA SER A 5 0.79 20.04 -14.17
C SER A 5 -0.37 19.44 -13.36
N CYS A 6 -0.52 19.81 -12.10
CA CYS A 6 -1.63 19.43 -11.24
C CYS A 6 -2.62 20.59 -11.23
N ASN A 7 -3.75 20.44 -11.94
CA ASN A 7 -4.86 21.42 -11.93
C ASN A 7 -5.61 21.50 -10.57
N TYR A 8 -4.95 21.15 -9.47
CA TYR A 8 -5.54 21.07 -8.14
C TYR A 8 -4.88 22.03 -7.15
N ARG A 9 -5.72 22.73 -6.36
CA ARG A 9 -5.32 23.64 -5.25
C ARG A 9 -4.84 22.88 -4.00
N GLY A 10 -4.19 21.73 -4.18
CA GLY A 10 -3.59 20.93 -3.12
C GLY A 10 -2.08 20.94 -3.29
N THR A 11 -1.33 21.27 -2.24
CA THR A 11 0.12 21.22 -2.25
C THR A 11 0.56 19.76 -2.41
N CYS A 12 1.05 19.37 -3.59
CA CYS A 12 1.89 18.19 -3.65
C CYS A 12 3.19 18.55 -2.94
N SER A 13 3.39 17.98 -1.75
CA SER A 13 4.55 18.31 -0.92
C SER A 13 5.79 17.72 -1.58
N TYR A 14 6.72 18.59 -1.92
CA TYR A 14 8.05 18.19 -2.36
C TYR A 14 8.79 17.60 -1.15
N ILE A 15 9.52 16.51 -1.37
CA ILE A 15 10.56 16.07 -0.43
C ILE A 15 11.88 16.23 -1.16
N GLY A 16 12.61 17.27 -0.78
CA GLY A 16 13.69 17.81 -1.60
C GLY A 16 13.15 18.40 -2.90
N GLU A 17 13.65 17.94 -4.04
CA GLU A 17 13.25 18.36 -5.38
C GLU A 17 12.28 17.38 -6.07
N ASN A 18 11.94 16.25 -5.43
CA ASN A 18 11.17 15.19 -6.05
C ASN A 18 9.67 15.29 -5.75
N ILE A 19 8.85 15.04 -6.79
CA ILE A 19 7.41 14.83 -6.72
C ILE A 19 7.15 13.34 -6.91
N TYR A 20 6.39 12.72 -6.00
CA TYR A 20 5.97 11.33 -6.12
C TYR A 20 4.48 11.23 -6.44
N PHE A 21 4.15 10.37 -7.39
CA PHE A 21 2.77 10.14 -7.85
C PHE A 21 2.23 8.78 -7.40
N SER A 22 0.97 8.72 -7.00
CA SER A 22 0.21 7.48 -6.79
C SER A 22 -0.53 7.02 -8.05
N TYR A 23 -0.82 7.96 -8.96
CA TYR A 23 -1.44 7.72 -10.27
C TYR A 23 -1.23 8.97 -11.14
N ARG A 24 -1.54 8.90 -12.45
CA ARG A 24 -1.61 10.11 -13.28
C ARG A 24 -2.58 11.10 -12.63
N ASP A 25 -2.13 12.34 -12.43
CA ASP A 25 -2.88 13.41 -11.75
C ASP A 25 -3.14 13.22 -10.24
N GLU A 26 -2.47 12.26 -9.59
CA GLU A 26 -2.62 12.00 -8.15
C GLU A 26 -1.27 11.99 -7.44
N CYS A 27 -1.06 12.96 -6.56
CA CYS A 27 0.13 13.04 -5.69
C CYS A 27 0.08 11.94 -4.61
N TYR A 28 1.23 11.31 -4.34
CA TYR A 28 1.32 10.20 -3.39
C TYR A 28 0.89 10.59 -1.97
N ILE A 29 1.42 11.68 -1.45
CA ILE A 29 1.15 12.15 -0.08
C ILE A 29 -0.34 12.50 0.07
N GLN A 30 -0.93 13.14 -0.95
CA GLN A 30 -2.34 13.47 -0.96
C GLN A 30 -3.20 12.20 -0.89
N HIS A 31 -2.90 11.20 -1.73
CA HIS A 31 -3.58 9.93 -1.73
C HIS A 31 -3.56 9.27 -0.35
N ILE A 32 -2.39 9.21 0.29
CA ILE A 32 -2.23 8.63 1.62
C ILE A 32 -3.03 9.39 2.69
N HIS A 33 -3.06 10.73 2.65
CA HIS A 33 -3.88 11.51 3.58
C HIS A 33 -5.38 11.26 3.39
N GLU A 34 -5.85 11.17 2.14
CA GLU A 34 -7.25 10.83 1.89
C GLU A 34 -7.59 9.42 2.38
N CYS A 35 -6.70 8.43 2.21
CA CYS A 35 -6.88 7.09 2.78
C CYS A 35 -7.03 7.12 4.31
N LEU A 36 -6.19 7.91 5.01
CA LEU A 36 -6.28 8.09 6.46
C LEU A 36 -7.56 8.82 6.87
N ASN A 37 -8.00 9.82 6.09
CA ASN A 37 -9.26 10.52 6.34
C ASN A 37 -10.45 9.58 6.20
N GLU A 38 -10.48 8.73 5.17
CA GLU A 38 -11.53 7.72 5.01
C GLU A 38 -11.55 6.73 6.18
N TRP A 39 -10.39 6.31 6.69
CA TRP A 39 -10.34 5.52 7.93
C TRP A 39 -10.93 6.27 9.13
N ASN A 40 -10.53 7.53 9.36
CA ASN A 40 -11.06 8.34 10.46
C ASN A 40 -12.58 8.55 10.38
N ASN A 41 -13.18 8.49 9.19
CA ASN A 41 -14.63 8.59 9.01
C ASN A 41 -15.39 7.30 9.37
N ILE A 42 -14.74 6.14 9.27
CA ILE A 42 -15.39 4.84 9.48
C ILE A 42 -14.89 4.11 10.72
N TYR A 43 -13.78 4.52 11.33
CA TYR A 43 -13.07 3.68 12.30
C TYR A 43 -13.97 3.27 13.47
N LEU A 44 -14.78 4.17 14.04
CA LEU A 44 -15.69 3.84 15.15
C LEU A 44 -16.66 2.69 14.82
N LYS A 45 -17.07 2.57 13.55
CA LYS A 45 -17.98 1.50 13.09
C LYS A 45 -17.28 0.14 13.03
N TYR A 46 -16.02 0.11 12.62
CA TYR A 46 -15.28 -1.14 12.37
C TYR A 46 -14.34 -1.56 13.50
N LEU A 47 -13.92 -0.63 14.36
CA LEU A 47 -12.88 -0.84 15.37
C LEU A 47 -13.19 -2.01 16.30
N ASN A 48 -14.43 -2.08 16.81
CA ASN A 48 -14.86 -3.16 17.71
C ASN A 48 -14.85 -4.53 17.03
N ALA A 49 -15.31 -4.60 15.77
CA ALA A 49 -15.34 -5.84 15.02
C ALA A 49 -13.92 -6.31 14.68
N LEU A 50 -13.06 -5.41 14.21
CA LEU A 50 -11.67 -5.69 13.87
C LEU A 50 -10.87 -6.13 15.10
N SER A 51 -11.02 -5.48 16.24
CA SER A 51 -10.36 -5.88 17.50
C SER A 51 -10.68 -7.31 17.88
N ARG A 52 -11.94 -7.74 17.75
CA ARG A 52 -12.35 -9.13 18.01
C ARG A 52 -11.81 -10.12 16.97
N ILE A 53 -11.87 -9.76 15.69
CA ILE A 53 -11.43 -10.65 14.60
C ILE A 53 -9.92 -10.83 14.63
N VAL A 54 -9.17 -9.73 14.69
CA VAL A 54 -7.72 -9.72 14.69
C VAL A 54 -7.16 -10.22 16.02
N LYS A 55 -7.93 -10.08 17.11
CA LYS A 55 -7.55 -10.37 18.50
C LYS A 55 -6.44 -9.45 19.00
N ALA A 56 -6.66 -8.15 18.83
CA ALA A 56 -5.76 -7.09 19.28
C ALA A 56 -6.56 -5.98 19.99
N GLU A 57 -5.89 -5.22 20.85
CA GLU A 57 -6.48 -4.05 21.49
C GLU A 57 -6.87 -3.00 20.43
N LYS A 58 -7.84 -2.14 20.76
CA LYS A 58 -8.39 -1.19 19.78
C LYS A 58 -7.33 -0.20 19.31
N GLU A 59 -6.48 0.24 20.23
CA GLU A 59 -5.35 1.12 19.98
C GLU A 59 -4.39 0.47 18.98
N ASP A 60 -4.06 -0.81 19.20
CA ASP A 60 -3.22 -1.59 18.29
C ASP A 60 -3.88 -1.77 16.93
N VAL A 61 -5.18 -2.06 16.87
CA VAL A 61 -5.92 -2.16 15.60
C VAL A 61 -5.83 -0.85 14.80
N ASN A 62 -5.99 0.30 15.48
CA ASN A 62 -5.86 1.58 14.82
C ASN A 62 -4.44 1.79 14.26
N VAL A 63 -3.39 1.43 15.02
CA VAL A 63 -2.00 1.47 14.55
C VAL A 63 -1.78 0.52 13.36
N ILE A 64 -2.31 -0.70 13.41
CA ILE A 64 -2.20 -1.71 12.35
C ILE A 64 -2.86 -1.24 11.06
N VAL A 65 -4.09 -0.70 11.14
CA VAL A 65 -4.83 -0.19 9.98
C VAL A 65 -4.11 1.01 9.37
N LYS A 66 -3.76 2.01 10.18
CA LYS A 66 -3.05 3.20 9.69
C LYS A 66 -1.68 2.87 9.11
N THR A 67 -0.93 1.94 9.72
CA THR A 67 0.35 1.47 9.17
C THR A 67 0.14 0.81 7.80
N SER A 68 -0.85 -0.07 7.69
CA SER A 68 -1.21 -0.70 6.41
C SER A 68 -1.60 0.34 5.36
N LEU A 69 -2.40 1.35 5.70
CA LEU A 69 -2.81 2.42 4.78
C LEU A 69 -1.64 3.32 4.36
N LEU A 70 -0.74 3.68 5.28
CA LEU A 70 0.44 4.48 4.96
C LEU A 70 1.40 3.75 4.01
N LEU A 71 1.45 2.42 4.07
CA LEU A 71 2.44 1.61 3.37
C LEU A 71 1.90 0.82 2.20
N HIS A 72 0.58 0.69 2.01
CA HIS A 72 0.01 -0.20 1.00
C HIS A 72 0.56 0.06 -0.41
N ASP A 73 0.74 1.34 -0.71
CA ASP A 73 1.21 1.87 -1.97
C ASP A 73 2.70 2.23 -1.96
N ALA A 74 3.46 1.89 -0.91
CA ALA A 74 4.89 2.26 -0.82
C ALA A 74 5.71 1.81 -2.04
N GLY A 75 5.33 0.71 -2.70
CA GLY A 75 5.97 0.28 -3.94
C GLY A 75 5.78 1.22 -5.13
N LYS A 76 4.80 2.14 -5.09
CA LYS A 76 4.66 3.18 -6.10
C LYS A 76 5.82 4.16 -6.06
N LEU A 77 6.50 4.30 -4.93
CA LEU A 77 7.70 5.13 -4.80
C LEU A 77 8.94 4.50 -5.46
N ALA A 78 8.81 3.30 -6.02
CA ALA A 78 9.90 2.66 -6.75
C ALA A 78 10.24 3.42 -8.03
N LYS A 79 11.53 3.46 -8.38
CA LYS A 79 12.02 4.19 -9.58
C LYS A 79 11.31 3.74 -10.85
N ILE A 80 11.10 2.43 -11.01
CA ILE A 80 10.41 1.84 -12.17
C ILE A 80 8.95 2.30 -12.29
N TYR A 81 8.27 2.46 -11.15
CA TYR A 81 6.88 2.92 -11.12
C TYR A 81 6.80 4.42 -11.42
N GLN A 82 7.63 5.24 -10.76
CA GLN A 82 7.64 6.69 -10.98
C GLN A 82 8.03 7.05 -12.41
N ARG A 83 9.01 6.36 -13.03
CA ARG A 83 9.35 6.56 -14.44
C ARG A 83 8.15 6.36 -15.36
N LYS A 84 7.38 5.29 -15.15
CA LYS A 84 6.15 5.04 -15.92
C LYS A 84 5.13 6.17 -15.74
N VAL A 85 4.84 6.55 -14.49
CA VAL A 85 3.82 7.59 -14.25
C VAL A 85 4.28 8.94 -14.80
N MET A 86 5.56 9.28 -14.66
CA MET A 86 6.12 10.51 -15.23
C MET A 86 6.04 10.53 -16.76
N SER A 87 6.29 9.41 -17.45
CA SER A 87 6.11 9.35 -18.91
C SER A 87 4.65 9.57 -19.32
N GLU A 88 3.70 9.05 -18.53
CA GLU A 88 2.26 9.26 -18.77
C GLU A 88 1.83 10.71 -18.50
N VAL A 89 2.36 11.35 -17.45
CA VAL A 89 2.02 12.74 -17.07
C VAL A 89 2.61 13.77 -18.03
N LEU A 90 3.84 13.55 -18.50
CA LEU A 90 4.56 14.53 -19.30
C LEU A 90 4.30 14.40 -20.82
N ASN A 91 3.49 13.41 -21.25
CA ASN A 91 3.29 13.08 -22.67
C ASN A 91 4.60 12.93 -23.46
N PHE A 92 5.68 12.50 -22.79
CA PHE A 92 6.92 12.19 -23.49
C PHE A 92 6.75 10.82 -24.17
N ASP A 93 6.52 10.85 -25.48
CA ASP A 93 6.82 9.72 -26.36
C ASP A 93 8.35 9.54 -26.38
N GLU A 94 8.91 8.91 -25.35
CA GLU A 94 10.17 8.21 -25.53
C GLU A 94 9.90 7.13 -26.60
N GLY A 95 10.54 7.26 -27.77
CA GLY A 95 10.16 6.61 -29.02
C GLY A 95 9.68 5.15 -28.94
N GLU A 96 8.90 4.77 -29.97
CA GLU A 96 8.10 3.55 -30.25
C GLU A 96 8.53 2.18 -29.65
N THR A 97 9.73 2.01 -29.10
CA THR A 97 10.27 0.75 -28.59
C THR A 97 10.27 0.59 -27.06
N THR A 98 9.90 1.61 -26.27
CA THR A 98 10.03 1.55 -24.79
C THR A 98 8.70 1.56 -24.00
N SER A 99 7.58 1.98 -24.61
CA SER A 99 6.33 2.26 -23.88
C SER A 99 5.52 1.03 -23.42
N LYS A 100 5.65 -0.13 -24.06
CA LYS A 100 4.73 -1.26 -23.81
C LYS A 100 5.07 -2.16 -22.61
N ASN A 101 6.27 -2.09 -22.03
CA ASN A 101 6.70 -3.04 -20.98
C ASN A 101 7.47 -2.41 -19.80
N VAL A 102 7.32 -1.11 -19.52
CA VAL A 102 8.13 -0.39 -18.51
C VAL A 102 8.12 -1.06 -17.13
N LEU A 103 6.97 -1.58 -16.69
CA LEU A 103 6.88 -2.23 -15.37
C LEU A 103 7.49 -3.64 -15.33
N LYS A 104 7.70 -4.33 -16.46
CA LYS A 104 8.26 -5.70 -16.49
C LYS A 104 7.65 -6.67 -15.47
N GLY A 105 6.33 -6.58 -15.23
CA GLY A 105 5.63 -7.40 -14.23
C GLY A 105 5.74 -6.92 -12.77
N PHE A 106 6.36 -5.76 -12.52
CA PHE A 106 6.47 -5.14 -11.20
C PHE A 106 5.10 -4.90 -10.56
N LYS A 107 5.02 -5.30 -9.29
CA LYS A 107 3.83 -5.28 -8.44
C LYS A 107 4.11 -4.43 -7.21
N HIS A 108 3.60 -3.20 -7.20
CA HIS A 108 3.87 -2.25 -6.12
C HIS A 108 3.33 -2.72 -4.75
N GLU A 109 2.28 -3.54 -4.75
CA GLU A 109 1.71 -4.15 -3.55
C GLU A 109 2.72 -5.04 -2.79
N VAL A 110 3.74 -5.57 -3.49
CA VAL A 110 4.78 -6.41 -2.89
C VAL A 110 5.61 -5.61 -1.91
N LEU A 111 6.18 -4.47 -2.33
CA LEU A 111 6.98 -3.63 -1.43
C LEU A 111 6.15 -3.06 -0.30
N GLY A 112 4.91 -2.65 -0.57
CA GLY A 112 4.00 -2.21 0.49
C GLY A 112 3.78 -3.28 1.56
N SER A 113 3.58 -4.53 1.14
CA SER A 113 3.48 -5.68 2.03
C SER A 113 4.77 -5.90 2.82
N ILE A 114 5.94 -5.83 2.19
CA ILE A 114 7.24 -6.01 2.86
C ILE A 114 7.46 -4.96 3.95
N TYR A 115 7.24 -3.69 3.66
CA TYR A 115 7.45 -2.65 4.66
C TYR A 115 6.42 -2.73 5.79
N THR A 116 5.18 -3.09 5.47
CA THR A 116 4.16 -3.35 6.49
C THR A 116 4.61 -4.45 7.45
N PHE A 117 5.18 -5.55 6.92
CA PHE A 117 5.73 -6.63 7.73
C PHE A 117 6.83 -6.12 8.66
N LYS A 118 7.83 -5.43 8.10
CA LYS A 118 9.02 -4.97 8.84
C LYS A 118 8.64 -3.98 9.94
N VAL A 119 7.79 -2.99 9.61
CA VAL A 119 7.34 -1.98 10.58
C VAL A 119 6.56 -2.62 11.72
N LEU A 120 5.52 -3.42 11.43
CA LEU A 120 4.69 -4.01 12.49
C LEU A 120 5.45 -5.05 13.34
N ARG A 121 6.40 -5.77 12.74
CA ARG A 121 7.29 -6.67 13.49
C ARG A 121 8.17 -5.89 14.48
N ASP A 122 8.69 -4.74 14.08
CA ASP A 122 9.53 -3.89 14.95
C ASP A 122 8.73 -3.28 16.11
N LEU A 123 7.40 -3.14 15.99
CA LEU A 123 6.50 -2.70 17.06
C LEU A 123 6.25 -3.76 18.15
N LYS A 124 6.78 -4.98 18.00
CA LYS A 124 6.63 -6.08 18.98
C LYS A 124 5.17 -6.42 19.32
N LEU A 125 4.26 -6.22 18.37
CA LEU A 125 2.89 -6.72 18.45
C LEU A 125 2.87 -8.25 18.42
N ASP A 126 1.69 -8.85 18.62
CA ASP A 126 1.51 -10.30 18.49
C ASP A 126 2.11 -10.80 17.15
N LYS A 127 2.78 -11.95 17.21
CA LYS A 127 3.59 -12.48 16.10
C LYS A 127 2.78 -12.73 14.83
N GLU A 128 1.47 -12.93 14.93
CA GLU A 128 0.57 -13.15 13.80
C GLU A 128 0.24 -11.84 13.06
N ILE A 129 0.27 -10.69 13.76
CA ILE A 129 -0.16 -9.39 13.23
C ILE A 129 0.63 -8.94 12.00
N PRO A 130 1.98 -8.97 11.99
CA PRO A 130 2.74 -8.60 10.81
C PRO A 130 2.35 -9.43 9.58
N TYR A 131 2.08 -10.74 9.76
CA TYR A 131 1.68 -11.60 8.65
C TYR A 131 0.31 -11.24 8.11
N ILE A 132 -0.68 -11.03 9.00
CA ILE A 132 -2.04 -10.68 8.58
C ILE A 132 -2.05 -9.36 7.81
N ALA A 133 -1.42 -8.33 8.37
CA ALA A 133 -1.41 -6.99 7.78
C ALA A 133 -0.66 -6.95 6.45
N SER A 134 0.48 -7.63 6.36
CA SER A 134 1.26 -7.71 5.13
C SER A 134 0.48 -8.41 4.03
N TRP A 135 -0.21 -9.51 4.34
CA TRP A 135 -1.09 -10.16 3.37
C TRP A 135 -2.29 -9.32 2.97
N ALA A 136 -2.87 -8.55 3.89
CA ALA A 136 -3.95 -7.63 3.58
C ALA A 136 -3.50 -6.56 2.57
N VAL A 137 -2.29 -6.03 2.76
CA VAL A 137 -1.65 -5.13 1.80
C VAL A 137 -1.29 -5.85 0.51
N LEU A 138 -0.66 -7.02 0.54
CA LEU A 138 -0.26 -7.76 -0.66
C LEU A 138 -1.44 -8.05 -1.59
N LEU A 139 -2.64 -8.21 -1.03
CA LEU A 139 -3.85 -8.54 -1.76
C LEU A 139 -4.72 -7.32 -2.07
N HIS A 140 -4.31 -6.08 -1.78
CA HIS A 140 -5.25 -4.94 -1.88
C HIS A 140 -5.77 -4.68 -3.31
N HIS A 141 -5.08 -5.15 -4.35
CA HIS A 141 -5.56 -5.14 -5.75
C HIS A 141 -6.20 -6.46 -6.22
N GLU A 142 -6.11 -7.54 -5.44
CA GLU A 142 -6.57 -8.87 -5.82
C GLU A 142 -7.65 -9.40 -4.88
N ALA A 143 -8.74 -9.94 -5.43
CA ALA A 143 -9.62 -10.77 -4.64
C ALA A 143 -8.84 -11.99 -4.13
N MET A 144 -8.92 -12.30 -2.83
CA MET A 144 -8.20 -13.40 -2.15
C MET A 144 -8.39 -14.80 -2.78
N ARG A 145 -9.28 -14.94 -3.76
CA ARG A 145 -9.55 -16.19 -4.49
C ARG A 145 -8.48 -16.55 -5.53
N ARG A 146 -7.61 -15.63 -5.95
CA ARG A 146 -6.61 -15.91 -7.01
C ARG A 146 -5.41 -16.68 -6.45
N LYS A 147 -4.97 -17.73 -7.16
CA LYS A 147 -3.76 -18.47 -6.80
C LYS A 147 -2.54 -17.65 -7.21
N ILE A 148 -1.93 -16.98 -6.24
CA ILE A 148 -0.67 -16.25 -6.42
C ILE A 148 0.48 -17.25 -6.26
N LYS A 149 1.49 -17.14 -7.14
CA LYS A 149 2.73 -17.90 -7.00
C LYS A 149 3.85 -16.95 -6.54
N PRO A 150 4.70 -17.33 -5.57
CA PRO A 150 5.78 -16.48 -5.05
C PRO A 150 6.70 -15.93 -6.16
N GLU A 151 7.04 -16.75 -7.15
CA GLU A 151 7.91 -16.37 -8.26
C GLU A 151 7.36 -15.20 -9.09
N HIS A 152 6.03 -15.10 -9.21
CA HIS A 152 5.39 -14.00 -9.93
C HIS A 152 5.42 -12.68 -9.15
N LEU A 153 5.56 -12.73 -7.82
CA LEU A 153 5.64 -11.53 -6.99
C LEU A 153 7.03 -10.88 -7.02
N LEU A 154 8.07 -11.66 -7.32
CA LEU A 154 9.44 -11.17 -7.41
C LEU A 154 9.79 -10.63 -8.80
N THR A 155 8.89 -10.77 -9.76
CA THR A 155 9.08 -10.30 -11.13
C THR A 155 9.14 -8.76 -11.17
N GLY A 156 10.17 -8.20 -11.80
CA GLY A 156 10.38 -6.76 -11.91
C GLY A 156 10.95 -6.07 -10.65
N ILE A 157 11.34 -6.83 -9.62
CA ILE A 157 12.04 -6.32 -8.45
C ILE A 157 13.56 -6.46 -8.66
N ASP A 158 14.25 -5.32 -8.70
CA ASP A 158 15.72 -5.18 -8.84
C ASP A 158 16.33 -4.58 -7.56
N ASP A 159 17.65 -4.62 -7.34
CA ASP A 159 18.26 -4.26 -6.04
C ASP A 159 18.06 -2.78 -5.64
N ASP A 160 17.85 -1.86 -6.59
CA ASP A 160 17.63 -0.43 -6.36
C ASP A 160 16.13 -0.04 -6.37
N VAL A 161 15.28 -0.78 -5.63
CA VAL A 161 13.83 -0.66 -5.81
C VAL A 161 13.30 0.74 -5.46
N ILE A 162 13.63 1.27 -4.26
CA ILE A 162 13.12 2.56 -3.76
C ILE A 162 14.27 3.55 -3.55
N ASP A 163 14.05 4.80 -3.98
CA ASP A 163 14.97 5.91 -3.77
C ASP A 163 15.13 6.28 -2.29
N GLN A 164 16.30 6.77 -1.88
CA GLN A 164 16.54 7.18 -0.48
C GLN A 164 15.60 8.30 -0.02
N ASN A 165 15.23 9.24 -0.92
CA ASN A 165 14.26 10.28 -0.58
C ASN A 165 12.86 9.70 -0.31
N ALA A 166 12.47 8.64 -1.03
CA ALA A 166 11.23 7.93 -0.77
C ALA A 166 11.26 7.17 0.57
N VAL A 167 12.40 6.62 0.97
CA VAL A 167 12.56 6.05 2.33
C VAL A 167 12.40 7.13 3.40
N ILE A 168 12.99 8.31 3.21
CA ILE A 168 12.84 9.46 4.12
C ILE A 168 11.38 9.90 4.21
N LEU A 169 10.68 9.99 3.07
CA LEU A 169 9.25 10.28 3.00
C LEU A 169 8.43 9.31 3.85
N LEU A 170 8.60 8.00 3.64
CA LEU A 170 7.86 6.98 4.38
C LEU A 170 8.12 7.08 5.89
N ARG A 171 9.36 7.36 6.31
CA ARG A 171 9.67 7.59 7.74
C ARG A 171 8.96 8.80 8.29
N SER A 172 8.94 9.92 7.56
CA SER A 172 8.21 11.11 7.98
C SER A 172 6.73 10.81 8.14
N LEU A 173 6.10 10.16 7.14
CA LEU A 173 4.69 9.79 7.21
C LEU A 173 4.36 8.92 8.42
N LEU A 174 5.18 7.91 8.72
CA LEU A 174 4.97 7.05 9.89
C LEU A 174 5.21 7.79 11.21
N LYS A 175 6.20 8.68 11.27
CA LYS A 175 6.47 9.51 12.45
C LYS A 175 5.35 10.51 12.71
N ASP A 176 4.90 11.20 11.67
CA ASP A 176 3.95 12.32 11.77
C ASP A 176 2.52 11.83 12.04
N ASN A 177 2.16 10.64 11.53
CA ASN A 177 0.80 10.10 11.68
C ASN A 177 0.65 9.09 12.82
N LEU A 178 1.74 8.45 13.27
CA LEU A 178 1.72 7.38 14.27
C LEU A 178 2.77 7.51 15.38
N HIS A 179 3.60 8.55 15.36
CA HIS A 179 4.68 8.76 16.33
C HIS A 179 5.65 7.57 16.44
N LEU A 180 5.82 6.82 15.35
CA LEU A 180 6.71 5.66 15.32
C LEU A 180 8.16 6.08 15.08
N ASN A 181 9.03 5.75 16.03
CA ASN A 181 10.48 5.87 15.87
C ASN A 181 11.03 4.54 15.34
N LEU A 182 11.12 4.43 14.02
CA LEU A 182 11.63 3.23 13.37
C LEU A 182 13.15 3.10 13.49
N ASN A 183 13.64 1.86 13.47
CA ASN A 183 15.07 1.60 13.34
C ASN A 183 15.57 2.11 11.98
N ALA A 184 16.84 2.52 11.93
CA ALA A 184 17.46 3.04 10.71
C ALA A 184 17.46 2.05 9.54
N ASN A 185 17.21 0.75 9.78
CA ASN A 185 17.21 -0.30 8.77
C ASN A 185 15.81 -0.87 8.48
N THR A 186 14.75 -0.42 9.15
CA THR A 186 13.40 -1.00 9.01
C THR A 186 12.88 -0.88 7.57
N LEU A 187 13.18 0.21 6.87
CA LEU A 187 12.74 0.45 5.49
C LEU A 187 13.85 0.22 4.44
N ASN A 188 15.04 -0.19 4.85
CA ASN A 188 16.09 -0.60 3.91
C ASN A 188 15.84 -2.07 3.55
N THR A 189 15.69 -2.41 2.28
CA THR A 189 15.47 -3.80 1.86
C THR A 189 16.23 -4.07 0.57
N ASP A 190 16.79 -5.27 0.46
CA ASP A 190 17.35 -5.80 -0.78
C ASP A 190 16.44 -6.91 -1.35
N LYS A 191 16.73 -7.35 -2.58
CA LYS A 191 15.95 -8.38 -3.27
C LYS A 191 15.92 -9.72 -2.52
N ASN A 192 17.01 -10.08 -1.85
CA ASN A 192 17.11 -11.33 -1.09
C ASN A 192 16.24 -11.28 0.17
N GLU A 193 16.20 -10.15 0.86
CA GLU A 193 15.30 -9.92 1.99
C GLU A 193 13.84 -9.94 1.55
N ILE A 194 13.49 -9.29 0.44
CA ILE A 194 12.14 -9.35 -0.14
C ILE A 194 11.74 -10.81 -0.40
N GLY A 195 12.60 -11.58 -1.07
CA GLY A 195 12.37 -13.00 -1.35
C GLY A 195 12.14 -13.83 -0.08
N ARG A 196 12.99 -13.65 0.94
CA ARG A 196 12.84 -14.34 2.23
C ARG A 196 11.52 -14.00 2.94
N ILE A 197 11.13 -12.73 2.95
CA ILE A 197 9.88 -12.32 3.60
C ILE A 197 8.67 -12.86 2.82
N ILE A 198 8.67 -12.81 1.49
CA ILE A 198 7.63 -13.45 0.65
C ILE A 198 7.51 -14.93 1.00
N ASP A 199 8.63 -15.66 1.08
CA ASP A 199 8.63 -17.07 1.47
C ASP A 199 8.04 -17.29 2.86
N TRP A 200 8.37 -16.42 3.84
CA TRP A 200 7.79 -16.48 5.17
C TRP A 200 6.28 -16.23 5.16
N LEU A 201 5.82 -15.22 4.42
CA LEU A 201 4.40 -14.91 4.26
C LEU A 201 3.63 -16.12 3.71
N PHE A 202 4.16 -16.77 2.67
CA PHE A 202 3.56 -17.97 2.08
C PHE A 202 3.60 -19.16 3.05
N LYS A 203 4.75 -19.48 3.63
CA LYS A 203 4.86 -20.59 4.60
C LYS A 203 3.87 -20.40 5.75
N TYR A 204 3.78 -19.19 6.29
CA TYR A 204 2.88 -18.88 7.40
C TYR A 204 1.41 -19.16 7.07
N ILE A 205 0.91 -18.76 5.89
CA ILE A 205 -0.50 -19.03 5.54
C ILE A 205 -0.73 -20.49 5.14
N TYR A 206 0.13 -21.03 4.28
CA TYR A 206 -0.14 -22.33 3.64
C TYR A 206 0.10 -23.52 4.58
N GLN A 207 1.00 -23.38 5.56
CA GLN A 207 1.33 -24.43 6.52
C GLN A 207 0.52 -24.32 7.82
N ASN A 208 -0.22 -23.23 8.04
CA ASN A 208 -0.99 -23.05 9.26
C ASN A 208 -2.29 -23.87 9.25
N GLN A 209 -2.48 -24.66 10.30
CA GLN A 209 -3.65 -25.54 10.47
C GLN A 209 -4.98 -24.75 10.54
N ALA A 210 -4.94 -23.51 11.03
CA ALA A 210 -6.04 -22.57 11.11
C ALA A 210 -6.10 -21.59 9.91
N LYS A 211 -5.63 -21.99 8.72
CA LYS A 211 -5.62 -21.15 7.50
C LYS A 211 -6.95 -20.45 7.18
N HIS A 212 -8.08 -21.04 7.52
CA HIS A 212 -9.40 -20.45 7.30
C HIS A 212 -9.65 -19.25 8.23
N ILE A 213 -9.21 -19.33 9.49
CA ILE A 213 -9.26 -18.22 10.45
C ILE A 213 -8.32 -17.11 9.99
N LEU A 214 -7.09 -17.45 9.58
CA LEU A 214 -6.15 -16.47 9.04
C LEU A 214 -6.73 -15.74 7.83
N ARG A 215 -7.35 -16.45 6.89
CA ARG A 215 -8.01 -15.83 5.73
C ARG A 215 -9.11 -14.87 6.15
N MET A 216 -9.94 -15.23 7.14
CA MET A 216 -10.96 -14.32 7.67
C MET A 216 -10.34 -13.04 8.26
N LYS A 217 -9.26 -13.16 9.04
CA LYS A 217 -8.54 -12.01 9.60
C LYS A 217 -7.96 -11.12 8.51
N ILE A 218 -7.28 -11.72 7.53
CA ILE A 218 -6.68 -11.01 6.40
C ILE A 218 -7.78 -10.33 5.57
N SER A 219 -8.87 -11.02 5.24
CA SER A 219 -9.97 -10.44 4.44
C SER A 219 -10.60 -9.25 5.15
N SER A 220 -10.75 -9.32 6.47
CA SER A 220 -11.34 -8.23 7.25
C SER A 220 -10.47 -6.97 7.21
N LEU A 221 -9.15 -7.12 7.32
CA LEU A 221 -8.23 -5.99 7.24
C LEU A 221 -8.05 -5.50 5.79
N GLN A 222 -7.93 -6.42 4.84
CA GLN A 222 -7.86 -6.14 3.40
C GLN A 222 -9.06 -5.32 2.96
N HIS A 223 -10.26 -5.68 3.41
CA HIS A 223 -11.48 -4.94 3.10
C HIS A 223 -11.38 -3.46 3.48
N ILE A 224 -10.85 -3.16 4.67
CA ILE A 224 -10.66 -1.78 5.13
C ILE A 224 -9.63 -1.05 4.28
N VAL A 225 -8.49 -1.69 3.97
CA VAL A 225 -7.44 -1.12 3.13
C VAL A 225 -8.00 -0.78 1.75
N CYS A 226 -8.65 -1.74 1.08
CA CYS A 226 -9.28 -1.53 -0.22
C CYS A 226 -10.36 -0.45 -0.17
N PHE A 227 -11.22 -0.46 0.85
CA PHE A 227 -12.31 0.52 0.96
C PHE A 227 -11.77 1.96 1.07
N CYS A 228 -10.74 2.17 1.89
CA CYS A 228 -10.12 3.48 2.06
C CYS A 228 -9.38 3.92 0.79
N ASP A 229 -8.57 3.05 0.18
CA ASP A 229 -7.85 3.30 -1.08
C ASP A 229 -8.82 3.72 -2.19
N VAL A 230 -9.90 2.95 -2.39
CA VAL A 230 -10.90 3.24 -3.42
C VAL A 230 -11.59 4.58 -3.23
N ARG A 231 -12.02 4.88 -2.00
CA ARG A 231 -12.73 6.12 -1.72
C ARG A 231 -11.81 7.33 -1.84
N ALA A 232 -10.56 7.20 -1.39
CA ALA A 232 -9.53 8.21 -1.57
C ALA A 232 -9.27 8.49 -3.07
N ALA A 233 -8.99 7.43 -3.85
CA ALA A 233 -8.77 7.54 -5.28
C ALA A 233 -9.99 8.12 -6.01
N ASN A 234 -11.21 7.69 -5.67
CA ASN A 234 -12.44 8.19 -6.28
C ASN A 234 -12.66 9.68 -6.00
N ARG A 235 -12.36 10.13 -4.77
CA ARG A 235 -12.47 11.53 -4.35
C ARG A 235 -11.47 12.42 -5.09
N ILE A 236 -10.23 11.97 -5.22
CA ILE A 236 -9.16 12.73 -5.90
C ILE A 236 -9.41 12.77 -7.41
N ARG A 237 -9.70 11.61 -8.02
CA ARG A 237 -9.87 11.43 -9.47
C ARG A 237 -11.28 11.75 -9.97
N ARG A 238 -12.15 12.29 -9.13
CA ARG A 238 -13.53 12.74 -9.46
C ARG A 238 -14.37 11.70 -10.23
N GLY A 239 -14.26 10.42 -9.88
CA GLY A 239 -15.04 9.36 -10.51
C GLY A 239 -14.49 8.80 -11.82
N GLU A 240 -13.35 9.27 -12.32
CA GLU A 240 -12.91 8.91 -13.68
C GLU A 240 -12.44 7.45 -13.84
N VAL A 241 -12.00 6.75 -12.79
CA VAL A 241 -11.62 5.32 -12.93
C VAL A 241 -11.79 4.55 -11.63
N THR A 242 -12.90 3.82 -11.48
CA THR A 242 -12.97 2.67 -10.56
C THR A 242 -12.75 1.38 -11.37
N SER A 243 -11.70 0.62 -11.04
CA SER A 243 -11.51 -0.75 -11.54
C SER A 243 -12.80 -1.58 -11.38
N PRO A 244 -13.04 -2.64 -12.18
CA PRO A 244 -14.23 -3.48 -12.03
C PRO A 244 -14.41 -4.03 -10.59
N TYR A 245 -13.31 -4.36 -9.91
CA TYR A 245 -13.34 -4.76 -8.49
C TYR A 245 -13.78 -3.59 -7.59
N PHE A 246 -13.31 -2.38 -7.88
CA PHE A 246 -13.70 -1.17 -7.15
C PHE A 246 -15.16 -0.79 -7.37
N ARG A 247 -15.72 -1.04 -8.57
CA ARG A 247 -17.17 -0.90 -8.81
C ARG A 247 -17.97 -1.85 -7.91
N GLU A 248 -17.51 -3.08 -7.76
CA GLU A 248 -18.19 -4.07 -6.92
C GLU A 248 -18.12 -3.70 -5.43
N VAL A 249 -16.97 -3.25 -4.94
CA VAL A 249 -16.83 -2.73 -3.57
C VAL A 249 -17.75 -1.53 -3.37
N MET A 250 -17.79 -0.57 -4.29
CA MET A 250 -18.60 0.64 -4.15
C MET A 250 -20.11 0.39 -4.24
N ARG A 251 -20.56 -0.58 -5.05
CA ARG A 251 -21.99 -0.96 -5.15
C ARG A 251 -22.58 -1.43 -3.82
N VAL A 252 -21.79 -2.05 -2.96
CA VAL A 252 -22.25 -2.54 -1.65
C VAL A 252 -22.48 -1.40 -0.64
N PHE A 253 -21.95 -0.18 -0.89
CA PHE A 253 -21.94 0.89 0.11
C PHE A 253 -22.50 2.24 -0.35
N ILE A 254 -22.80 2.44 -1.63
CA ILE A 254 -23.32 3.72 -2.14
C ILE A 254 -24.85 3.75 -2.25
N ASP A 255 -25.53 2.62 -2.27
CA ASP A 255 -26.99 2.57 -2.13
C ASP A 255 -27.35 2.10 -0.70
N PRO A 256 -27.71 3.02 0.22
CA PRO A 256 -28.42 2.65 1.45
C PRO A 256 -29.83 2.13 1.18
#